data_AF-A0A957E3S6-F1
#
_entry.id   AF-A0A957E3S6-F1
#
_cell.length_a   1.000
_cell.length_b   1.000
_cell.length_c   1.000
_cell.angle_alpha   90.00
_cell.angle_beta   90.00
_cell.angle_gamma   90.00
#
_symmetry.space_group_name_H-M   'P 1'
#
loop_
_entity.id
_entity.type
_entity.pdbx_description
1 polymer ?
#
loop_
_entity_poly.entity_id
_entity_poly.type
_entity_poly.pdbx_seq_one_letter_code
_entity_poly.pdbx_strand_id
1 'polypeptide(L)' 'MAGFVDFEITWRKDVFAGAPQESSAAAFGTKGINFRARKPHNEEEWFKALAALTCEVPQPAQL' A
#
# COMPACT_ATOMS: atom_id res chain seq x y z
N MET A 1 10.40 8.14 -5.22
CA MET A 1 10.52 7.07 -4.21
C MET A 1 9.81 5.82 -4.72
N ALA A 2 10.50 4.69 -4.81
CA ALA A 2 9.94 3.42 -5.23
C ALA A 2 9.84 2.50 -4.00
N GLY A 3 8.67 1.92 -3.73
CA GLY A 3 8.47 0.98 -2.63
C GLY A 3 7.33 1.31 -1.66
N PHE A 4 7.15 0.43 -0.69
CA PHE A 4 6.16 0.51 0.39
C PHE A 4 6.87 0.28 1.73
N VAL A 5 6.42 0.94 2.79
CA VAL A 5 7.06 0.88 4.12
C VAL A 5 6.21 0.15 5.16
N ASP A 6 4.94 -0.11 4.84
CA ASP A 6 3.99 -0.65 5.81
C ASP A 6 2.76 -1.26 5.12
N PHE A 7 1.85 -1.79 5.92
CA PHE A 7 0.56 -2.30 5.52
C PHE A 7 -0.56 -1.60 6.29
N GLU A 8 -1.58 -1.12 5.58
CA GLU A 8 -2.71 -0.42 6.17
C GLU A 8 -4.02 -1.20 5.94
N ILE A 9 -4.80 -1.33 7.01
CA ILE A 9 -6.17 -1.84 6.95
C ILE A 9 -7.14 -0.66 7.05
N THR A 10 -7.99 -0.48 6.04
CA THR A 10 -9.10 0.49 6.14
C THR A 10 -10.40 -0.23 6.45
N TRP A 11 -11.12 0.25 7.45
CA TRP A 11 -12.41 -0.29 7.87
C TRP A 11 -13.56 0.54 7.31
N ARG A 12 -14.63 -0.15 6.87
CA ARG A 12 -15.89 0.46 6.43
C ARG A 12 -15.74 1.47 5.27
N LYS A 13 -14.72 1.32 4.43
CA LYS A 13 -14.51 2.15 3.26
C LYS A 13 -15.25 1.58 2.05
N ASP A 14 -15.65 2.45 1.12
CA ASP A 14 -16.04 2.01 -0.21
C ASP A 14 -14.78 1.45 -0.91
N VAL A 15 -14.79 0.14 -1.13
CA VAL A 15 -13.67 -0.61 -1.71
C VAL A 15 -13.73 -0.67 -3.24
N PHE A 16 -14.85 -0.22 -3.81
CA PHE A 16 -15.13 -0.29 -5.25
C PHE A 16 -14.99 1.07 -5.93
N ALA A 17 -15.10 2.17 -5.17
CA ALA A 17 -14.85 3.51 -5.67
C ALA A 17 -13.37 3.69 -6.12
N GLY A 18 -13.16 3.91 -7.42
CA GLY A 18 -11.84 4.11 -8.02
C GLY A 18 -11.04 2.83 -8.24
N ALA A 19 -11.65 1.65 -8.09
CA ALA A 19 -11.03 0.38 -8.48
C ALA A 19 -11.00 0.25 -10.02
N PRO A 20 -10.00 -0.43 -10.62
CA PRO A 20 -9.90 -0.63 -12.07
C PRO A 20 -11.13 -1.31 -12.69
N GLN A 21 -11.83 -2.11 -11.88
CA GLN A 21 -13.12 -2.69 -12.22
C GLN A 21 -14.14 -2.17 -11.22
N GLU A 22 -14.89 -1.14 -11.62
CA GLU A 22 -16.00 -0.62 -10.83
C GLU A 22 -17.06 -1.71 -10.66
N SER A 23 -17.44 -1.98 -9.41
CA SER A 23 -18.51 -2.92 -9.07
C SER A 23 -19.74 -2.17 -8.61
N SER A 24 -20.93 -2.65 -8.98
CA SER A 24 -22.21 -2.10 -8.51
C SER A 24 -22.42 -2.26 -6.99
N ALA A 25 -21.55 -2.98 -6.29
CA ALA A 25 -21.63 -3.21 -4.85
C ALA A 25 -21.62 -1.91 -4.01
N ALA A 26 -21.01 -0.82 -4.50
CA ALA A 26 -21.10 0.50 -3.88
C ALA A 26 -22.54 1.03 -3.83
N ALA A 27 -23.35 0.79 -4.87
CA ALA A 27 -24.75 1.23 -4.96
C ALA A 27 -25.68 0.51 -3.96
N PHE A 28 -25.28 -0.67 -3.48
CA PHE A 28 -26.00 -1.44 -2.46
C PHE A 28 -25.49 -1.17 -1.04
N GLY A 29 -24.61 -0.17 -0.85
CA GLY A 29 -24.08 0.19 0.47
C GLY A 29 -23.08 -0.82 1.04
N THR A 30 -22.52 -1.69 0.21
CA THR A 30 -21.52 -2.68 0.62
C THR A 30 -20.26 -1.97 1.10
N LYS A 31 -19.96 -2.10 2.40
CA LYS A 31 -18.73 -1.58 3.00
C LYS A 31 -17.74 -2.72 3.16
N GLY A 32 -16.51 -2.51 2.72
CA GLY A 32 -15.47 -3.54 2.81
C GLY A 32 -14.34 -3.16 3.78
N ILE A 33 -13.44 -4.13 3.94
CA ILE A 33 -12.15 -3.95 4.58
C ILE A 33 -11.11 -4.00 3.46
N ASN A 34 -10.28 -2.96 3.32
CA ASN A 34 -9.16 -3.00 2.37
C ASN A 34 -7.86 -3.29 3.09
N PHE A 35 -7.02 -4.05 2.41
CA PHE A 35 -5.64 -4.32 2.76
C PHE A 35 -4.75 -3.66 1.70
N ARG A 36 -3.95 -2.68 2.08
CA ARG A 36 -3.09 -1.97 1.11
C ARG A 36 -1.67 -1.79 1.64
N ALA A 37 -0.71 -1.87 0.72
CA ALA A 37 0.65 -1.47 1.01
C ALA A 37 0.73 0.08 1.10
N ARG A 38 1.32 0.59 2.19
CA ARG A 38 1.43 2.02 2.46
C ARG A 38 2.72 2.57 1.87
N LYS A 39 2.61 3.70 1.18
CA LYS A 39 3.78 4.46 0.69
C LYS A 39 4.39 5.30 1.84
N PRO A 40 5.71 5.52 1.83
CA PRO A 40 6.33 6.45 2.77
C PRO A 40 5.81 7.88 2.57
N HIS A 41 5.67 8.63 3.65
CA HIS A 41 5.31 10.05 3.63
C HIS A 41 6.48 10.94 3.21
N ASN A 42 7.72 10.53 3.54
CA ASN A 42 8.94 11.25 3.22
C ASN A 42 10.15 10.30 3.14
N GLU A 43 11.29 10.83 2.67
CA GLU A 43 12.53 10.06 2.52
C GLU A 43 13.09 9.54 3.84
N GLU A 44 12.96 10.31 4.92
CA GLU A 44 13.43 9.90 6.23
C GLU A 44 12.74 8.61 6.71
N GLU A 45 11.41 8.54 6.56
CA GLU A 45 10.63 7.35 6.89
C GLU A 45 11.04 6.15 6.02
N TRP A 46 11.29 6.37 4.74
CA TRP A 46 11.78 5.33 3.85
C TRP A 46 13.14 4.78 4.29
N PHE A 47 14.11 5.65 4.60
CA PHE A 47 15.43 5.20 5.06
C PHE A 47 15.38 4.47 6.40
N LYS A 48 14.52 4.90 7.33
CA LYS A 48 14.30 4.18 8.59
C LYS A 48 13.73 2.78 8.35
N ALA A 49 12.74 2.65 7.47
CA ALA A 49 12.16 1.34 7.12
C ALA A 49 13.19 0.44 6.43
N LEU A 50 13.99 0.99 5.51
CA LEU A 50 15.06 0.27 4.83
C LEU A 50 16.13 -0.25 5.81
N ALA A 51 16.53 0.58 6.78
CA ALA A 51 17.51 0.22 7.80
C ALA A 51 17.00 -0.85 8.79
N ALA A 52 15.68 -0.96 8.95
CA ALA A 52 15.05 -1.95 9.84
C ALA A 52 14.86 -3.33 9.18
N LEU A 53 15.15 -3.48 7.88
CA LEU A 53 15.02 -4.76 7.20
C LEU A 53 15.98 -5.80 7.78
N THR A 54 15.42 -6.97 8.10
CA THR A 54 16.19 -8.12 8.56
C THR A 54 16.63 -9.04 7.42
N CYS A 55 16.36 -8.63 6.17
CA CYS A 55 16.69 -9.38 4.96
C CYS A 55 17.58 -8.54 4.04
N GLU A 56 18.32 -9.22 3.16
CA GLU A 56 19.15 -8.55 2.16
C GLU A 56 18.27 -7.90 1.09
N VAL A 57 18.60 -6.65 0.76
CA VAL A 57 17.99 -5.92 -0.35
C VAL A 57 18.81 -6.24 -1.61
N PRO A 58 18.21 -6.85 -2.65
CA PRO A 58 18.93 -7.13 -3.88
C PRO A 58 19.43 -5.82 -4.50
N GLN A 59 20.73 -5.74 -4.79
CA GLN A 59 21.27 -4.58 -5.48
C GLN A 59 20.74 -4.57 -6.92
N PRO A 60 20.34 -3.39 -7.45
CA PRO A 60 19.95 -3.29 -8.84
C PRO A 60 21.12 -3.76 -9.72
N ALA A 61 20.81 -4.56 -10.74
CA ALA A 61 21.81 -5.02 -11.69
C ALA A 61 22.54 -3.79 -12.27
N GLN A 62 23.87 -3.79 -12.19
CA GLN A 62 24.70 -2.79 -12.84
C GLN A 62 24.53 -2.97 -14.36
N LEU A 63 23.77 -2.07 -14.98
CA LEU A 63 23.64 -1.96 -16.43
C LEU A 63 24.86 -1.25 -17.03
#